data_AF-A0A8T7B7B0-F1
#
_entry.id   AF-A0A8T7B7B0-F1
#
_cell.length_a   1.000
_cell.length_b   1.000
_cell.length_c   1.000
_cell.angle_alpha   90.00
_cell.angle_beta   90.00
_cell.angle_gamma   90.00
#
_symmetry.space_group_name_H-M   'P 1'
#
loop_
_entity.id
_entity.type
_entity.pdbx_description
1 polymer ?
#
loop_
_entity_poly.entity_id
_entity_poly.type
_entity_poly.pdbx_seq_one_letter_code
_entity_poly.pdbx_strand_id
1 'polypeptide(L)' 'MARLILSLDGQTLAEYNMNKERYTIGRLPDNDVRIDNPAVSGHHSLVI' A
#
# COMPACT_ATOMS: atom_id res chain seq x y z
N MET A 1 -5.76 -4.17 -16.81
CA MET A 1 -5.60 -3.14 -15.76
C MET A 1 -4.62 -3.68 -14.73
N ALA A 2 -3.70 -2.86 -14.24
CA ALA A 2 -2.75 -3.26 -13.22
C ALA A 2 -3.43 -3.23 -11.83
N ARG A 3 -2.98 -4.10 -10.93
CA ARG A 3 -3.51 -4.24 -9.57
C ARG A 3 -2.37 -4.34 -8.58
N LEU A 4 -2.52 -3.66 -7.45
CA LEU A 4 -1.62 -3.79 -6.31
C LEU A 4 -2.26 -4.73 -5.28
N ILE A 5 -1.55 -5.78 -4.88
CA ILE A 5 -2.03 -6.76 -3.91
C ILE A 5 -1.21 -6.62 -2.63
N LEU A 6 -1.87 -6.30 -1.53
CA LEU A 6 -1.28 -6.32 -0.20
C LEU A 6 -1.47 -7.72 0.38
N SER A 7 -0.38 -8.41 0.69
CA SER A 7 -0.41 -9.72 1.33
C SER A 7 0.57 -9.81 2.49
N LEU A 8 0.23 -10.62 3.48
CA LEU A 8 1.06 -10.93 4.64
C LEU A 8 0.92 -12.42 4.94
N ASP A 9 2.04 -13.12 5.10
CA ASP A 9 2.07 -14.56 5.39
C ASP A 9 1.21 -15.42 4.45
N GLY A 10 1.17 -15.04 3.16
CA GLY A 10 0.38 -15.72 2.13
C GLY A 10 -1.11 -15.37 2.13
N GLN A 11 -1.58 -14.58 3.09
CA GLN A 11 -2.96 -14.07 3.11
C GLN A 11 -3.05 -12.73 2.37
N THR A 12 -3.96 -12.64 1.41
CA THR A 12 -4.32 -11.36 0.78
C THR A 12 -5.14 -10.52 1.76
N LEU A 13 -4.63 -9.35 2.12
CA LEU A 13 -5.29 -8.40 3.02
C LEU A 13 -6.13 -7.38 2.26
N ALA A 14 -5.63 -6.90 1.10
CA ALA A 14 -6.32 -5.92 0.28
C ALA A 14 -5.85 -5.98 -1.18
N GLU A 15 -6.73 -5.52 -2.07
CA GLU A 15 -6.45 -5.38 -3.50
C GLU A 15 -6.86 -3.98 -3.95
N TYR A 16 -5.96 -3.30 -4.66
CA TYR A 16 -6.16 -1.93 -5.14
C TYR A 16 -6.05 -1.90 -6.65
N ASN A 17 -7.03 -1.26 -7.30
CA ASN A 17 -6.95 -0.98 -8.72
C ASN A 17 -5.96 0.17 -8.96
N MET A 18 -4.99 -0.04 -9.84
CA MET A 18 -4.05 1.00 -10.24
C MET A 18 -4.69 1.87 -11.33
N ASN A 19 -5.19 3.03 -10.92
CA ASN A 19 -5.85 4.04 -11.73
C ASN A 19 -5.14 5.41 -11.67
N LYS A 20 -4.07 5.54 -10.88
CA LYS A 20 -3.21 6.74 -10.80
C LYS A 20 -1.78 6.39 -11.24
N GLU A 21 -1.01 7.41 -11.60
CA GLU A 21 0.41 7.24 -11.92
C GLU A 21 1.30 7.07 -10.68
N ARG A 22 0.82 7.52 -9.50
CA ARG A 22 1.59 7.50 -8.26
C ARG A 22 0.77 6.95 -7.12
N TYR A 23 1.39 6.11 -6.30
CA TYR A 23 0.80 5.57 -5.06
C TYR A 23 1.78 5.70 -3.91
N THR A 24 1.32 6.27 -2.80
CA THR A 24 2.07 6.31 -1.54
C THR A 24 1.70 5.10 -0.66
N ILE A 25 2.71 4.51 -0.03
CA ILE A 25 2.55 3.35 0.87
C ILE A 25 3.16 3.72 2.22
N GLY A 26 2.41 3.54 3.31
CA GLY A 26 2.92 3.85 4.65
C GLY A 26 1.93 3.55 5.77
N ARG A 27 2.35 3.79 7.00
CA ARG A 27 1.55 3.52 8.20
C ARG A 27 0.52 4.60 8.51
N LEU A 28 0.80 5.84 8.10
CA LEU A 28 -0.09 6.97 8.34
C LEU A 28 -1.30 6.95 7.39
N PRO A 29 -2.46 7.49 7.82
CA PRO A 29 -3.71 7.45 7.06
C PRO A 29 -3.75 8.33 5.82
N ASP A 30 -2.72 9.15 5.58
CA ASP A 30 -2.59 10.00 4.40
C ASP A 30 -1.94 9.28 3.19
N ASN A 31 -1.52 8.02 3.35
CA ASN A 31 -1.02 7.21 2.24
C ASN A 31 -2.18 6.61 1.42
N ASP A 32 -2.00 6.46 0.10
CA ASP A 32 -2.96 5.76 -0.76
C ASP A 32 -3.14 4.29 -0.31
N VAL A 33 -2.05 3.66 0.12
CA VAL A 33 -2.04 2.31 0.69
C VAL A 33 -1.55 2.39 2.13
N ARG A 34 -2.51 2.38 3.06
CA ARG A 34 -2.22 2.36 4.49
C ARG A 34 -1.95 0.93 4.97
N ILE A 35 -0.80 0.71 5.59
CA ILE A 35 -0.46 -0.53 6.29
C ILE A 35 -0.31 -0.20 7.77
N ASP A 36 -1.33 -0.51 8.57
CA ASP A 36 -1.32 -0.26 10.02
C ASP A 36 -0.47 -1.29 10.78
N ASN A 37 0.84 -1.23 10.56
CA ASN A 37 1.82 -2.13 11.16
C ASN A 37 3.01 -1.30 11.68
N PRO A 38 3.39 -1.41 12.97
CA PRO A 38 4.50 -0.64 13.57
C PRO A 38 5.85 -0.76 12.85
N ALA A 39 6.08 -1.84 12.11
CA ALA A 39 7.30 -2.04 11.31
C ALA A 39 7.35 -1.16 10.06
N VAL A 40 6.23 -0.54 9.67
CA VAL A 40 6.12 0.32 8.48
C VAL A 40 6.30 1.79 8.89
N SER A 41 7.12 2.50 8.13
CA SER A 41 7.34 3.95 8.29
C SER A 41 6.07 4.76 8.06
N GLY A 42 6.02 6.00 8.54
CA GLY A 42 4.86 6.88 8.30
C GLY A 42 4.57 7.06 6.81
N HIS A 43 5.62 7.33 6.03
CA HIS A 43 5.65 7.35 4.56
C HIS A 43 6.79 6.43 4.12
N HIS A 44 6.47 5.21 3.73
CA HIS A 44 7.46 4.15 3.58
C HIS A 44 7.96 4.00 2.15
N SER A 45 7.06 4.10 1.16
CA SER A 45 7.42 3.90 -0.24
C SER A 45 6.51 4.69 -1.19
N LEU A 46 6.99 4.84 -2.42
CA LEU A 46 6.28 5.44 -3.55
C LEU A 46 6.39 4.51 -4.75
N VAL A 47 5.25 4.25 -5.41
CA VAL A 47 5.18 3.54 -6.70
C VAL A 47 4.99 4.58 -7.81
N ILE A 48 5.81 4.51 -8.87
CA ILE A 48 5.80 5.39 -10.06
C ILE A 48 5.98 4.58 -11.35
#